data_AF-A0A936XRD5-F1
#
_entry.id   AF-A0A936XRD5-F1
#
_cell.length_a   1.000
_cell.length_b   1.000
_cell.length_c   1.000
_cell.angle_alpha   90.00
_cell.angle_beta   90.00
_cell.angle_gamma   90.00
#
_symmetry.space_group_name_H-M   'P 1'
#
loop_
_entity.id
_entity.type
_entity.pdbx_description
1 polymer ?
#
loop_
_entity_poly.entity_id
_entity_poly.type
_entity_poly.pdbx_seq_one_letter_code
_entity_poly.pdbx_strand_id
1 'polypeptide(L)' 'MNRSITLIAIATLFSSFARSQSLSINTDGSMANSSSMLDIKSTTKGLLIPRMAKSERQAISSLQPV' A
#
# COMPACT_ATOMS: atom_id res chain seq x y z
N MET A 1 -0.18 -23.24 -32.56
CA MET A 1 0.13 -22.49 -31.34
C MET A 1 -0.87 -22.86 -30.27
N ASN A 2 -0.38 -23.29 -29.11
CA ASN A 2 -1.15 -23.97 -28.07
C ASN A 2 -1.95 -22.91 -27.32
N ARG A 3 -3.28 -22.99 -27.32
CA ARG A 3 -4.16 -21.95 -26.73
C ARG A 3 -3.78 -21.61 -25.27
N SER A 4 -3.34 -22.60 -24.51
CA SER A 4 -2.86 -22.42 -23.15
C SER A 4 -1.57 -21.59 -23.06
N ILE A 5 -0.65 -21.74 -24.02
CA ILE A 5 0.59 -20.95 -24.09
C ILE A 5 0.27 -19.49 -24.40
N THR A 6 -0.69 -19.23 -25.28
CA THR A 6 -1.14 -17.86 -25.60
C THR A 6 -1.75 -17.17 -24.38
N LEU A 7 -2.56 -17.86 -23.58
CA LEU A 7 -3.15 -17.30 -22.35
C LEU A 7 -2.10 -16.98 -21.27
N ILE A 8 -1.12 -17.88 -21.08
CA ILE A 8 -0.05 -17.67 -20.11
C ILE A 8 0.82 -16.47 -20.50
N ALA A 9 1.13 -16.30 -21.80
CA ALA A 9 1.91 -15.17 -22.29
C ALA A 9 1.20 -13.81 -22.08
N ILE A 10 -0.13 -13.76 -22.22
CA ILE A 10 -0.91 -12.54 -21.97
C ILE A 10 -0.92 -12.20 -20.47
N ALA A 11 -1.08 -13.19 -19.61
CA ALA A 11 -1.11 -13.00 -18.16
C ALA A 11 0.23 -12.46 -17.62
N THR A 12 1.37 -12.97 -18.11
CA THR A 12 2.70 -12.53 -17.66
C THR A 12 3.07 -11.12 -18.11
N LEU A 13 2.58 -10.68 -19.28
CA LEU A 13 2.73 -9.28 -19.73
C LEU A 13 1.93 -8.31 -18.85
N PHE A 14 0.71 -8.68 -18.43
CA PHE A 14 -0.13 -7.83 -17.58
C PHE A 14 0.45 -7.62 -16.17
N SER A 15 1.10 -8.63 -15.60
CA SER A 15 1.74 -8.53 -14.27
C SER A 15 2.87 -7.48 -14.18
N SER A 16 3.45 -7.06 -15.31
CA SER A 16 4.52 -6.05 -15.32
C SER A 16 4.02 -4.63 -15.00
N PHE A 17 2.71 -4.40 -15.04
CA PHE A 17 2.05 -3.14 -14.70
C PHE A 17 1.57 -3.05 -13.25
N ALA A 18 1.57 -4.17 -12.52
CA ALA A 18 1.23 -4.19 -11.10
C ALA A 18 2.44 -3.69 -10.27
N ARG A 19 2.60 -2.36 -10.17
CA ARG A 19 3.56 -1.74 -9.25
C ARG A 19 2.97 -1.79 -7.84
N SER A 20 3.78 -2.11 -6.83
CA SER A 20 3.42 -1.82 -5.43
C SER A 20 3.20 -0.31 -5.32
N GLN A 21 2.05 0.10 -4.81
CA GLN A 21 1.66 1.51 -4.73
C GLN A 21 1.67 1.97 -3.28
N SER A 22 2.28 3.14 -3.04
CA SER A 22 2.13 3.88 -1.79
C SER A 22 0.72 4.45 -1.69
N LEU A 23 0.22 4.61 -0.47
CA LEU A 23 -1.11 5.17 -0.23
C LEU A 23 -1.00 6.68 -0.04
N SER A 24 -1.78 7.47 -0.78
CA SER A 24 -1.92 8.91 -0.56
C SER A 24 -3.28 9.26 0.02
N ILE A 25 -3.30 10.19 0.97
CA ILE A 25 -4.52 10.82 1.51
C ILE A 25 -4.39 12.33 1.32
N ASN A 26 -5.13 12.86 0.36
CA ASN A 26 -5.17 14.28 0.02
C ASN A 26 -6.52 14.62 -0.63
N THR A 27 -6.75 15.91 -0.92
CA THR A 27 -7.97 16.39 -1.59
C THR A 27 -7.70 16.93 -3.00
N ASP A 28 -6.46 16.90 -3.47
CA ASP A 28 -6.00 17.55 -4.70
C ASP A 28 -5.60 16.54 -5.80
N GLY A 29 -5.65 15.24 -5.51
CA GLY A 29 -5.28 14.18 -6.45
C GLY A 29 -3.78 14.07 -6.68
N SER A 30 -2.95 14.71 -5.84
CA SER A 30 -1.50 14.56 -5.95
C SER A 30 -1.07 13.10 -5.72
N MET A 31 -0.05 12.67 -6.47
CA MET A 31 0.52 11.34 -6.31
C MET A 31 1.26 11.23 -4.98
N ALA A 32 1.23 10.06 -4.34
CA ALA A 32 2.06 9.79 -3.18
C ALA A 32 3.55 9.93 -3.52
N ASN A 33 4.31 10.49 -2.58
CA ASN A 33 5.76 10.53 -2.67
C ASN A 33 6.33 9.10 -2.78
N SER A 34 7.30 8.91 -3.68
CA SER A 34 7.90 7.60 -3.95
C SER A 34 8.65 7.01 -2.75
N SER A 35 9.05 7.86 -1.80
CA SER A 35 9.82 7.44 -0.62
C SER A 35 8.93 7.19 0.61
N SER A 36 7.62 7.38 0.52
CA SER A 36 6.68 7.15 1.63
C SER A 36 5.79 5.94 1.37
N MET A 37 5.48 5.17 2.42
CA MET A 37 4.45 4.12 2.37
C MET A 37 3.04 4.70 2.52
N LEU A 38 2.91 5.77 3.31
CA LEU A 38 1.70 6.56 3.50
C LEU A 38 2.05 8.05 3.39
N ASP A 39 1.47 8.74 2.42
CA ASP A 39 1.59 10.19 2.20
C ASP A 39 0.29 10.89 2.60
N ILE A 40 0.38 11.89 3.47
CA ILE A 40 -0.78 12.68 3.91
C ILE A 40 -0.47 14.15 3.69
N LYS A 41 -1.27 14.81 2.85
CA LYS A 41 -1.10 16.22 2.52
C LYS A 41 -2.25 17.06 3.08
N SER A 42 -1.96 17.89 4.08
CA SER A 42 -2.87 18.90 4.59
C SER A 42 -2.10 20.07 5.20
N THR A 43 -2.60 21.29 4.99
CA THR A 43 -2.07 22.51 5.62
C THR A 43 -2.86 22.93 6.85
N THR A 44 -4.03 22.32 7.09
CA THR A 44 -4.97 22.72 8.14
C THR A 44 -5.30 21.59 9.13
N LYS A 45 -4.97 20.34 8.80
CA LYS A 45 -5.21 19.17 9.66
C LYS A 45 -3.90 18.45 9.97
N GLY A 46 -3.80 17.90 11.18
CA GLY A 46 -2.71 17.04 11.59
C GLY A 46 -3.08 15.55 11.52
N LEU A 47 -2.08 14.68 11.65
CA LEU A 47 -2.27 13.25 11.83
C LEU A 47 -2.32 12.93 13.33
N LEU A 48 -3.44 12.40 13.81
CA LEU A 48 -3.49 11.78 15.13
C LEU A 48 -3.04 10.32 15.00
N ILE A 49 -1.82 10.04 15.46
CA ILE A 49 -1.37 8.65 15.58
C ILE A 49 -2.23 7.89 16.60
N PRO A 50 -2.39 6.56 16.46
CA PRO A 50 -3.21 5.77 17.36
C PRO A 50 -2.89 6.04 18.84
N ARG A 51 -3.91 6.46 19.60
CA ARG A 51 -3.83 6.63 21.05
C ARG A 51 -4.15 5.31 21.72
N MET A 52 -3.12 4.50 21.86
CA MET A 52 -3.26 3.15 22.39
C MET A 52 -2.49 3.01 23.70
N ALA A 53 -3.10 2.32 24.66
CA ALA A 53 -2.44 1.81 25.85
C ALA A 53 -1.37 0.77 25.45
N LYS A 54 -0.44 0.50 26.36
CA LYS A 54 0.64 -0.48 26.13
C LYS A 54 0.09 -1.87 25.80
N SER A 55 -0.98 -2.30 26.47
CA SER A 55 -1.66 -3.58 26.22
C SER A 55 -2.24 -3.65 24.82
N GLU A 56 -2.95 -2.60 24.39
CA GLU A 56 -3.54 -2.53 23.04
C GLU A 56 -2.45 -2.54 21.96
N ARG A 57 -1.35 -1.83 22.19
CA ARG A 57 -0.20 -1.84 21.26
C ARG A 57 0.46 -3.22 21.18
N GLN A 58 0.60 -3.91 22.30
CA GLN A 58 1.14 -5.28 22.35
C GLN A 58 0.18 -6.31 21.75
N ALA A 59 -1.12 -6.02 21.76
CA ALA A 59 -2.17 -6.85 21.16
C ALA A 59 -2.29 -6.65 19.63
N ILE A 60 -1.76 -5.57 19.05
CA ILE A 60 -1.47 -5.54 17.61
C ILE A 60 -0.45 -6.65 17.40
N SER A 61 -0.90 -7.80 16.89
CA SER A 61 -0.11 -9.01 16.76
C SER A 61 1.32 -8.65 16.38
N SER A 62 2.24 -8.76 17.34
CA SER A 62 3.66 -8.85 17.00
C SER A 62 3.70 -9.95 15.96
N LEU A 63 4.09 -9.61 14.72
CA LEU A 63 4.08 -10.53 13.59
C LEU A 63 4.49 -11.90 14.13
N GLN A 64 3.54 -12.84 14.13
CA GLN A 64 3.79 -14.15 14.69
C GLN A 64 5.07 -14.64 14.02
N PRO A 65 6.14 -14.94 14.78
CA PRO A 65 7.38 -15.37 14.17
C PRO A 65 7.04 -16.64 13.38
N VAL A 66 7.28 -16.59 12.07
CA VAL A 66 7.28 -17.77 11.20
C VAL A 66 8.43 -18.68 11.62
#